data_AF-A0A536YDY1-F1
#
_entry.id   AF-A0A536YDY1-F1
#
_cell.length_a   1.000
_cell.length_b   1.000
_cell.length_c   1.000
_cell.angle_alpha   90.00
_cell.angle_beta   90.00
_cell.angle_gamma   90.00
#
_symmetry.space_group_name_H-M   'P 1'
#
loop_
_entity.id
_entity.type
_entity.pdbx_description
1 polymer ?
#
loop_
_entity_poly.entity_id
_entity_poly.type
_entity_poly.pdbx_seq_one_letter_code
_entity_poly.pdbx_strand_id
1 'polypeptide(L)'
;MSELSRIRTDVVGSLLRPAQWKEARLKLESGKLSAAEFARIELECMQRHLALQESIGLDVVTDGEISRLNFQDSFGLAVSG
;
A
#
# COMPACT_ATOMS: atom_id res chain seq x y z
N MET A 1 -4.21 24.68 26.14
CA MET A 1 -4.96 23.88 25.17
C MET A 1 -4.05 23.70 23.97
N SER A 2 -3.89 22.49 23.45
CA SER A 2 -3.16 22.30 22.18
C SER A 2 -3.82 23.20 21.13
N GLU A 3 -3.03 24.03 20.46
CA GLU A 3 -3.46 24.81 19.30
C GLU A 3 -4.18 23.88 18.32
N LEU A 4 -5.50 24.02 18.18
CA LEU A 4 -6.28 23.24 17.20
C LEU A 4 -5.83 23.52 15.75
N SER A 5 -5.07 24.60 15.55
CA SER A 5 -4.40 24.94 14.29
C SER A 5 -3.25 23.99 13.94
N ARG A 6 -2.81 23.14 14.87
CA ARG A 6 -1.68 22.21 14.72
C ARG A 6 -2.07 20.78 15.14
N ILE A 7 -3.24 20.33 14.72
CA ILE A 7 -3.69 18.94 14.91
C ILE A 7 -2.99 18.07 13.86
N ARG A 8 -2.33 17.00 14.32
CA ARG A 8 -1.75 15.97 13.44
C ARG A 8 -2.85 15.31 12.61
N THR A 9 -2.68 15.28 11.30
CA THR A 9 -3.55 14.58 10.36
C THR A 9 -2.74 13.51 9.63
N ASP A 10 -3.21 12.27 9.67
CA ASP A 10 -2.61 11.15 8.94
C ASP A 10 -3.66 10.10 8.58
N VAL A 11 -3.20 9.03 7.93
CA VAL A 11 -3.98 7.84 7.61
C VAL A 11 -3.52 6.69 8.51
N VAL A 12 -4.48 5.90 9.01
CA VAL A 12 -4.19 4.79 9.93
C VAL A 12 -3.35 3.67 9.28
N GLY A 13 -3.55 3.43 7.98
CA GLY A 13 -2.90 2.32 7.27
C GLY A 13 -3.39 2.15 5.84
N SER A 14 -4.31 1.22 5.62
CA SER A 14 -4.72 0.82 4.26
C SER A 14 -5.25 1.97 3.40
N LEU A 15 -4.86 1.97 2.13
CA LEU A 15 -5.43 2.81 1.07
C LEU A 15 -6.11 1.92 0.02
N LEU A 16 -6.91 2.55 -0.85
CA LEU A 16 -7.62 1.83 -1.90
C LEU A 16 -6.62 1.19 -2.89
N ARG A 17 -6.75 -0.11 -3.15
CA ARG A 17 -5.92 -0.79 -4.16
C ARG A 17 -6.14 -0.18 -5.55
N PRO A 18 -5.10 0.37 -6.22
CA PRO A 18 -5.24 0.95 -7.54
C PRO A 18 -5.78 -0.05 -8.57
N ALA A 19 -6.45 0.45 -9.61
CA ALA A 19 -6.97 -0.40 -10.70
C ALA A 19 -5.85 -1.22 -11.36
N GLN A 20 -4.69 -0.61 -11.61
CA GLN A 20 -3.51 -1.26 -12.16
C GLN A 20 -3.02 -2.43 -11.28
N TRP A 21 -3.01 -2.25 -9.95
CA TRP A 21 -2.63 -3.32 -9.03
C TRP A 21 -3.59 -4.51 -9.14
N LYS A 22 -4.90 -4.24 -9.15
CA LYS A 22 -5.94 -5.30 -9.26
C LYS A 22 -5.80 -6.08 -10.57
N GLU A 23 -5.56 -5.39 -11.67
CA GLU A 23 -5.35 -6.04 -12.97
C GLU A 23 -4.07 -6.88 -12.99
N ALA A 24 -2.95 -6.34 -12.46
CA ALA A 24 -1.70 -7.06 -12.36
C ALA A 24 -1.82 -8.31 -11.48
N ARG A 25 -2.60 -8.22 -10.38
CA ARG A 25 -2.89 -9.35 -9.49
C ARG A 25 -3.62 -10.48 -10.23
N LEU A 26 -4.65 -10.15 -11.01
CA LEU A 26 -5.37 -11.13 -11.84
C LEU A 26 -4.46 -11.77 -12.92
N LYS A 27 -3.55 -10.98 -13.50
CA LYS A 27 -2.57 -11.50 -14.47
C LYS A 27 -1.54 -12.43 -13.82
N LEU A 28 -1.08 -12.11 -12.61
CA LEU A 28 -0.21 -12.98 -11.82
C LEU A 28 -0.91 -14.31 -11.49
N GLU A 29 -2.15 -14.25 -10.97
CA GLU A 29 -2.94 -15.44 -10.62
C GLU A 29 -3.26 -16.33 -11.83
N SER A 30 -3.37 -15.75 -13.03
CA SER A 30 -3.58 -16.49 -14.27
C SER A 30 -2.29 -16.93 -14.97
N GLY A 31 -1.11 -16.69 -14.38
CA GLY A 31 0.19 -17.06 -14.96
C GLY A 31 0.59 -16.21 -16.18
N LYS A 32 -0.09 -15.09 -16.43
CA LYS A 32 0.17 -14.16 -17.55
C LYS A 32 1.16 -13.05 -17.20
N LEU A 33 1.60 -13.00 -15.95
CA LEU A 33 2.56 -12.03 -15.42
C LEU A 33 3.50 -12.76 -14.47
N SER A 34 4.81 -12.54 -14.60
CA SER A 34 5.77 -13.11 -13.66
C SER A 34 5.69 -12.42 -12.29
N ALA A 35 6.17 -13.12 -11.26
CA ALA A 35 6.25 -12.54 -9.91
C ALA A 35 7.13 -11.28 -9.86
N ALA A 36 8.21 -11.24 -10.64
CA ALA A 36 9.10 -10.08 -10.71
C ALA A 36 8.44 -8.86 -11.37
N GLU A 37 7.66 -9.08 -12.44
CA GLU A 37 6.89 -8.01 -13.08
C GLU A 37 5.76 -7.51 -12.18
N PHE A 38 5.06 -8.41 -11.47
CA PHE A 38 4.07 -8.03 -10.48
C PHE A 38 4.67 -7.17 -9.37
N ALA A 39 5.79 -7.59 -8.79
CA ALA A 39 6.47 -6.85 -7.73
C ALA A 39 6.87 -5.42 -8.17
N ARG A 40 7.28 -5.24 -9.43
CA ARG A 40 7.54 -3.91 -9.98
C ARG A 40 6.28 -3.05 -10.06
N ILE A 41 5.18 -3.59 -10.57
CA ILE A 41 3.90 -2.86 -10.67
C ILE A 41 3.38 -2.50 -9.27
N GLU A 42 3.52 -3.40 -8.32
CA GLU A 42 3.14 -3.16 -6.93
C GLU A 42 3.95 -2.02 -6.31
N LEU A 43 5.28 -2.02 -6.48
CA LEU A 43 6.14 -0.94 -6.01
C LEU A 43 5.77 0.41 -6.64
N GLU A 44 5.49 0.45 -7.94
CA GLU A 44 5.02 1.67 -8.62
C GLU A 44 3.68 2.17 -8.03
N CYS A 45 2.78 1.27 -7.67
CA CYS A 45 1.52 1.62 -7.02
C CYS A 45 1.73 2.19 -5.61
N MET A 46 2.63 1.59 -4.82
CA MET A 46 3.01 2.10 -3.50
C MET A 46 3.63 3.51 -3.59
N GLN A 47 4.53 3.74 -4.54
CA GLN A 47 5.14 5.06 -4.77
C GLN A 47 4.08 6.14 -5.08
N ARG A 48 3.03 5.80 -5.83
CA ARG A 48 1.93 6.74 -6.10
C ARG A 48 1.11 7.06 -4.86
N HIS A 49 0.91 6.10 -3.96
CA HIS A 49 0.25 6.37 -2.67
C HIS A 49 1.08 7.29 -1.78
N LEU A 50 2.40 7.09 -1.72
CA LEU A 50 3.30 7.98 -1.00
C LEU A 50 3.22 9.40 -1.56
N ALA A 51 3.40 9.55 -2.88
CA ALA A 51 3.34 10.84 -3.55
C ALA A 51 1.99 11.56 -3.36
N LEU A 52 0.88 10.82 -3.34
CA LEU A 52 -0.45 11.39 -3.07
C LEU A 52 -0.51 12.03 -1.68
N GLN A 53 -0.06 11.33 -0.65
CA GLN A 53 -0.09 11.82 0.73
C GLN A 53 0.89 12.98 0.94
N GLU A 54 2.08 12.89 0.36
CA GLU A 54 3.07 13.98 0.37
C GLU A 54 2.51 15.23 -0.31
N SER A 55 1.80 15.09 -1.44
CA SER A 55 1.25 16.21 -2.19
C SER A 55 0.17 17.00 -1.45
N ILE A 56 -0.49 16.38 -0.46
CA ILE A 56 -1.49 17.03 0.39
C ILE A 56 -0.92 17.44 1.76
N GLY A 57 0.38 17.25 1.97
CA GLY A 57 1.09 17.71 3.17
C GLY A 57 0.91 16.85 4.41
N LEU A 58 0.69 15.53 4.28
CA LEU A 58 0.70 14.65 5.45
C LEU A 58 2.14 14.48 5.98
N ASP A 59 2.32 14.69 7.29
CA ASP A 59 3.62 14.52 7.96
C ASP A 59 4.02 13.05 8.14
N VAL A 60 3.04 12.15 8.18
CA VAL A 60 3.21 10.70 8.34
C VAL A 60 2.46 10.00 7.23
N VAL A 61 3.16 9.19 6.45
CA VAL A 61 2.65 8.52 5.26
C VAL A 61 2.74 7.01 5.36
N THR A 62 1.94 6.31 4.58
CA THR A 62 1.89 4.84 4.47
C THR A 62 1.92 4.41 3.00
N ASP A 63 2.45 3.22 2.69
CA ASP A 63 2.36 2.64 1.34
C ASP A 63 0.93 2.19 0.96
N GLY A 64 0.02 2.25 1.94
CA GLY A 64 -1.38 1.87 1.80
C GLY A 64 -1.62 0.37 1.95
N GLU A 65 -0.62 -0.41 2.38
CA GLU A 65 -0.71 -1.83 2.70
C GLU A 65 -1.28 -2.70 1.57
N ILE A 66 -1.09 -2.28 0.31
CA ILE A 66 -1.75 -2.91 -0.84
C ILE A 66 -1.29 -4.35 -1.07
N SER A 67 -0.09 -4.71 -0.59
CA SER A 67 0.50 -6.05 -0.67
C SER A 67 -0.10 -7.05 0.32
N ARG A 68 -0.83 -6.60 1.34
CA ARG A 68 -1.48 -7.46 2.33
C ARG A 68 -2.91 -7.75 1.89
N LEU A 69 -3.32 -9.02 1.86
CA LEU A 69 -4.72 -9.39 1.59
C LEU A 69 -5.61 -9.21 2.82
N ASN A 70 -5.03 -9.41 4.00
CA ASN A 70 -5.68 -9.25 5.31
C ASN A 70 -4.67 -8.78 6.37
N PHE A 71 -5.14 -8.45 7.58
CA PHE A 71 -4.27 -7.93 8.64
C PHE A 71 -3.31 -8.96 9.26
N GLN A 72 -3.46 -10.25 8.98
CA GLN A 72 -2.60 -11.32 9.53
C GLN A 72 -1.56 -11.84 8.53
N ASP A 73 -1.70 -11.53 7.23
CA ASP A 73 -0.86 -12.06 6.15
C ASP A 73 0.64 -12.02 6.45
N SER A 74 1.14 -10.84 6.84
CA SER A 74 2.57 -10.64 7.10
C SER A 74 3.06 -11.45 8.29
N PHE A 75 2.19 -11.72 9.27
CA PHE A 75 2.54 -12.52 10.45
C PHE A 75 2.75 -13.98 10.07
N GLY A 76 1.81 -14.57 9.33
CA GLY A 76 1.89 -15.97 8.90
C GLY A 76 3.11 -16.27 8.02
N LEU A 77 3.57 -15.28 7.24
CA LEU A 77 4.77 -15.41 6.41
C LEU A 77 6.09 -15.24 7.20
N ALA A 78 6.04 -14.60 8.37
CA ALA A 78 7.23 -14.27 9.15
C ALA A 78 7.60 -15.32 10.21
N VAL A 79 6.80 -16.37 10.37
CA VAL A 79 6.98 -17.41 11.39
C VAL A 79 6.93 -18.80 10.77
N SER A 80 7.68 -19.76 11.33
CA SER A 80 7.71 -21.14 10.86
C SER A 80 6.58 -22.03 11.41
N GLY A 81 5.81 -21.53 12.38
CA GLY A 81 4.92 -22.32 13.24
C GLY A 81 5.44 -22.40 14.67
#